data_AF-A0A925DA33-F1
#
_entry.id   AF-A0A925DA33-F1
#
_cell.length_a   1.000
_cell.length_b   1.000
_cell.length_c   1.000
_cell.angle_alpha   90.00
_cell.angle_beta   90.00
_cell.angle_gamma   90.00
#
_symmetry.space_group_name_H-M   'P 1'
#
loop_
_entity.id
_entity.type
_entity.pdbx_description
1 polymer ?
#
loop_
_entity_poly.entity_id
_entity_poly.type
_entity_poly.pdbx_seq_one_letter_code
_entity_poly.pdbx_strand_id
1 'polypeptide(L)'
;MPISVTCPQCGTTLKVKDELAGKRGKCPRCQGAVQIPAGERTEAKAPAGVARNSTAKVEFTASPEERRAGVLAPLTGSIEKLQSPFSFRMRMLLAAMATCLVPVLYLALILLFGGGAIAWYLFAPSLLGNSAGFGGDMLFYGPIAIGLVIAVSLLKPLVAPRPTKGKTKSLPRDKAPLLYEFVERVAAAIGADAPQQIAVDGNTALYGSKSRLLIGLPLVASVTAEQLAGMIAHECGRHVQGTAAGTAGFVRGISTFFFRAVKERDAWDESVHAATTSRRSWLGKLLWPIRALFMLVKVLLWPLMYLSRMFSGLLLQKTEYDADLCQIRLIGSKPFEATFRALRVMDFAWQQVQVDLVFQHKESQLPDNLPRQLESAIAQVPDDFRVGLSVQGDTSETADFALIPAEKDRLAAAHSAAAVGIYVCPLPATILFKDFDALAKDITWDYYLVELGPPLERRFLHPVV
;
A
#
# COMPACT_ATOMS: atom_id res chain seq x y z
N MET A 1 30.63 16.34 2.79
CA MET A 1 29.94 16.47 1.48
C MET A 1 30.93 16.13 0.36
N PRO A 2 30.49 15.89 -0.89
CA PRO A 2 31.37 15.84 -2.05
C PRO A 2 31.42 17.20 -2.77
N ILE A 3 32.62 17.75 -2.97
CA ILE A 3 32.86 18.98 -3.74
C ILE A 3 32.68 18.67 -5.23
N SER A 4 31.85 19.45 -5.91
CA SER A 4 31.70 19.36 -7.36
C SER A 4 32.65 20.34 -8.04
N VAL A 5 33.60 19.82 -8.84
CA VAL A 5 34.59 20.63 -9.56
C VAL A 5 34.53 20.32 -11.06
N THR A 6 34.49 21.35 -11.89
CA THR A 6 34.51 21.19 -13.34
C THR A 6 35.95 21.25 -13.84
N CYS A 7 36.38 20.22 -14.59
CA CYS A 7 37.72 20.18 -15.16
C CYS A 7 37.88 21.28 -16.24
N PRO A 8 38.86 22.19 -16.12
CA PRO A 8 39.03 23.28 -17.09
C PRO A 8 39.52 22.80 -18.47
N GLN A 9 40.08 21.59 -18.58
CA GLN A 9 40.57 21.06 -19.86
C GLN A 9 39.52 20.30 -20.67
N CYS A 10 38.55 19.64 -20.04
CA CYS A 10 37.58 18.79 -20.75
C CYS A 10 36.11 19.05 -20.38
N GLY A 11 35.83 20.05 -19.52
CA GLY A 11 34.48 20.44 -19.12
C GLY A 11 33.71 19.42 -18.28
N THR A 12 34.34 18.29 -17.88
CA THR A 12 33.66 17.25 -17.11
C THR A 12 33.56 17.63 -15.64
N THR A 13 32.36 17.49 -15.07
CA THR A 13 32.09 17.72 -13.65
C THR A 13 32.46 16.48 -12.83
N LEU A 14 33.39 16.65 -11.88
CA LEU A 14 33.89 15.61 -10.99
C LEU A 14 33.33 15.83 -9.58
N LYS A 15 32.86 14.76 -8.93
CA LYS A 15 32.51 14.76 -7.52
C LYS A 15 33.68 14.20 -6.72
N VAL A 16 34.32 15.03 -5.91
CA VAL A 16 35.49 14.66 -5.09
C VAL A 16 35.13 14.76 -3.61
N LYS A 17 35.66 13.86 -2.78
CA LYS A 17 35.43 13.89 -1.32
C LYS A 17 35.97 15.19 -0.71
N ASP A 18 35.30 15.71 0.33
CA ASP A 18 35.72 16.92 1.04
C ASP A 18 37.19 16.91 1.53
N GLU A 19 37.74 15.73 1.86
CA GLU A 19 39.14 15.57 2.30
C GLU A 19 40.19 16.00 1.25
N LEU A 20 39.74 16.21 0.01
CA LEU A 20 40.55 16.66 -1.12
C LEU A 20 40.39 18.17 -1.41
N ALA A 21 39.62 18.90 -0.59
CA ALA A 21 39.50 20.36 -0.67
C ALA A 21 40.88 21.02 -0.67
N GLY A 22 41.11 21.97 -1.58
CA GLY A 22 42.38 22.70 -1.70
C GLY A 22 43.53 21.92 -2.35
N LYS A 23 43.37 20.62 -2.66
CA LYS A 23 44.41 19.80 -3.29
C LYS A 23 44.30 19.80 -4.82
N ARG A 24 45.42 19.48 -5.50
CA ARG A 24 45.46 19.24 -6.95
C ARG A 24 45.32 17.75 -7.24
N GLY A 25 44.37 17.39 -8.11
CA GLY A 25 44.15 16.02 -8.57
C GLY A 25 44.22 15.92 -10.10
N LYS A 26 44.37 14.70 -10.64
CA LYS A 26 44.26 14.46 -12.08
C LYS A 26 42.81 14.16 -12.43
N CYS A 27 42.32 14.75 -13.53
CA CYS A 27 41.02 14.40 -14.09
C CYS A 27 41.05 12.95 -14.63
N PRO A 28 40.12 12.06 -14.23
CA PRO A 28 40.09 10.69 -14.74
C PRO A 28 39.76 10.60 -16.25
N ARG A 29 39.19 11.66 -16.85
CA ARG A 29 38.80 11.69 -18.26
C ARG A 29 39.92 12.15 -19.20
N CYS A 30 40.66 13.19 -18.82
CA CYS A 30 41.69 13.79 -19.70
C CYS A 30 43.09 13.80 -19.09
N GLN A 31 43.26 13.30 -17.86
CA GLN A 31 44.48 13.35 -17.05
C GLN A 31 45.05 14.76 -16.74
N GLY A 32 44.35 15.80 -17.16
CA GLY A 32 44.66 17.20 -16.84
C GLY A 32 44.63 17.49 -15.34
N ALA A 33 45.48 18.41 -14.89
CA ALA A 33 45.49 18.86 -13.50
C ALA A 33 44.23 19.69 -13.19
N VAL A 34 43.52 19.32 -12.13
CA VAL A 34 42.32 20.01 -11.62
C VAL A 34 42.60 20.47 -10.20
N GLN A 35 42.38 21.76 -9.92
CA GLN A 35 42.51 22.34 -8.59
C GLN A 35 41.13 22.32 -7.91
N ILE A 36 41.04 21.65 -6.77
CA ILE A 36 39.79 21.53 -6.01
C ILE A 36 39.65 22.81 -5.17
N PRO A 37 38.59 23.62 -5.36
CA PRO A 37 38.45 24.88 -4.63
C PRO A 37 38.37 24.65 -3.12
N ALA A 38 39.16 25.41 -2.37
CA ALA A 38 39.02 25.51 -0.91
C ALA A 38 37.93 26.57 -0.65
N GLY A 39 36.67 26.13 -0.60
CA GLY A 39 35.52 27.03 -0.58
C GLY A 39 34.73 26.95 0.72
N GLU A 40 34.59 28.11 1.35
CA GLU A 40 33.78 28.43 2.53
C GLU A 40 32.34 27.91 2.44
N ARG A 41 31.77 27.59 3.61
CA ARG A 41 30.35 27.25 3.79
C ARG A 41 29.49 28.40 3.26
N THR A 42 29.03 28.26 2.02
CA THR A 42 27.98 29.13 1.49
C THR A 42 26.65 28.56 1.99
N GLU A 43 26.08 29.19 3.01
CA GLU A 43 24.69 29.00 3.41
C GLU A 43 23.80 29.33 2.20
N ALA A 44 23.40 28.31 1.46
CA ALA A 44 22.31 28.41 0.52
C ALA A 44 21.03 28.62 1.33
N LYS A 45 20.54 29.86 1.33
CA LYS A 45 19.27 30.27 1.91
C LYS A 45 18.14 29.41 1.31
N ALA A 46 17.62 28.48 2.11
CA ALA A 46 16.49 27.64 1.76
C ALA A 46 15.26 28.51 1.44
N PRO A 47 14.41 28.11 0.47
CA PRO A 47 13.14 28.79 0.23
C PRO A 47 12.24 28.69 1.47
N ALA A 48 11.74 29.84 1.92
CA ALA A 48 10.77 29.95 2.99
C ALA A 48 9.46 29.23 2.56
N GLY A 49 9.10 28.15 3.25
CA GLY A 49 7.85 27.43 2.98
C GLY A 49 7.78 25.97 3.41
N VAL A 50 8.88 25.34 3.86
CA VAL A 50 8.82 24.00 4.46
C VAL A 50 8.45 24.15 5.94
N ALA A 51 7.16 24.28 6.22
CA ALA A 51 6.66 24.12 7.58
C ALA A 51 7.06 22.73 8.07
N ARG A 52 8.01 22.67 9.01
CA ARG A 52 8.20 21.45 9.80
C ARG A 52 6.86 21.20 10.48
N ASN A 53 6.21 20.08 10.17
CA ASN A 53 5.15 19.54 11.02
C ASN A 53 5.82 19.19 12.35
N SER A 54 5.97 20.20 13.20
CA SER A 54 6.35 20.04 14.58
C SER A 54 5.12 19.46 15.26
N THR A 55 5.02 18.14 15.27
CA THR A 55 4.19 17.39 16.21
C THR A 55 4.79 17.47 17.63
N ALA A 56 5.34 18.64 17.99
CA ALA A 56 5.77 18.95 19.35
C ALA A 56 4.69 18.48 20.29
N LYS A 57 5.09 17.70 21.28
CA LYS A 57 4.27 17.06 22.31
C LYS A 57 3.32 18.10 22.92
N VAL A 58 2.16 18.32 22.28
CA VAL A 58 1.09 19.11 22.87
C VAL A 58 0.47 18.17 23.89
N GLU A 59 1.02 18.20 25.10
CA GLU A 59 0.35 17.67 26.28
C GLU A 59 -0.92 18.51 26.42
N PHE A 60 -2.01 18.02 25.82
CA PHE A 60 -3.30 18.69 25.86
C PHE A 60 -3.85 18.50 27.28
N THR A 61 -3.45 19.40 28.17
CA THR A 61 -3.93 19.54 29.56
C THR A 61 -5.40 19.95 29.62
N ALA A 62 -6.04 20.18 28.48
CA ALA A 62 -7.44 20.53 28.40
C ALA A 62 -8.36 19.34 28.71
N SER A 63 -9.52 19.68 29.25
CA SER A 63 -10.60 18.75 29.58
C SER A 63 -11.05 17.93 28.35
N PRO A 64 -11.65 16.74 28.55
CA PRO A 64 -12.20 15.95 27.44
C PRO A 64 -13.17 16.74 26.54
N GLU A 65 -13.90 17.70 27.10
CA GLU A 65 -14.85 18.55 26.37
C GLU A 65 -14.15 19.57 25.49
N GLU A 66 -13.12 20.26 25.99
CA GLU A 66 -12.30 21.19 25.21
C GLU A 66 -11.58 20.47 24.07
N ARG A 67 -11.06 19.27 24.35
CA ARG A 67 -10.45 18.40 23.34
C ARG A 67 -11.42 18.06 22.23
N ARG A 68 -12.63 17.63 22.60
CA ARG A 68 -13.71 17.32 21.67
C ARG A 68 -14.11 18.54 20.85
N ALA A 69 -14.29 19.69 21.49
CA ALA A 69 -14.65 20.93 20.81
C ALA A 69 -13.56 21.39 19.83
N GLY A 70 -12.29 21.33 20.22
CA GLY A 70 -11.16 21.75 19.38
C GLY A 70 -11.06 20.97 18.06
N VAL A 71 -11.46 19.70 18.05
CA VAL A 71 -11.41 18.85 16.85
C VAL A 71 -12.73 18.85 16.08
N LEU A 72 -13.88 18.85 16.77
CA LEU A 72 -15.18 18.66 16.12
C LEU A 72 -15.90 19.97 15.75
N ALA A 73 -15.62 21.08 16.44
CA ALA A 73 -16.27 22.36 16.16
C ALA A 73 -15.94 22.93 14.76
N PRO A 74 -14.73 22.72 14.19
CA PRO A 74 -14.46 23.14 12.82
C PRO A 74 -15.21 22.30 11.75
N LEU A 75 -15.78 21.15 12.12
CA LEU A 75 -16.43 20.22 11.20
C LEU A 75 -17.95 20.39 11.21
N THR A 76 -18.45 21.49 10.64
CA THR A 76 -19.87 21.87 10.67
C THR A 76 -20.58 21.81 9.32
N GLY A 77 -19.83 21.76 8.22
CA GLY A 77 -20.37 21.79 6.86
C GLY A 77 -20.52 20.40 6.21
N SER A 78 -21.24 20.37 5.09
CA SER A 78 -21.23 19.25 4.14
C SER A 78 -20.60 19.69 2.82
N ILE A 79 -19.85 18.81 2.18
CA ILE A 79 -19.33 19.09 0.84
C ILE A 79 -20.45 19.01 -0.20
N GLU A 80 -20.22 19.62 -1.37
CA GLU A 80 -21.10 19.44 -2.51
C GLU A 80 -21.15 17.95 -2.90
N LYS A 81 -22.36 17.43 -3.12
CA LYS A 81 -22.58 16.03 -3.50
C LYS A 81 -21.90 15.71 -4.83
N LEU A 82 -21.25 14.55 -4.89
CA LEU A 82 -20.69 14.05 -6.13
C LEU A 82 -21.80 13.56 -7.05
N GLN A 83 -21.81 14.04 -8.29
CA GLN A 83 -22.71 13.56 -9.32
C GLN A 83 -21.94 13.17 -10.57
N SER A 84 -22.24 11.98 -11.08
CA SER A 84 -21.72 11.52 -12.37
C SER A 84 -22.86 11.54 -13.39
N PRO A 85 -22.65 12.10 -14.60
CA PRO A 85 -23.68 12.15 -15.63
C PRO A 85 -24.10 10.74 -16.06
N PHE A 86 -25.34 10.60 -16.51
CA PHE A 86 -25.93 9.30 -16.87
C PHE A 86 -25.13 8.55 -17.95
N SER A 87 -24.67 9.24 -18.99
CA SER A 87 -23.85 8.66 -20.06
C SER A 87 -22.56 8.03 -19.54
N PHE A 88 -21.94 8.65 -18.54
CA PHE A 88 -20.74 8.14 -17.89
C PHE A 88 -21.06 6.89 -17.06
N ARG A 89 -22.17 6.88 -16.32
CA ARG A 89 -22.64 5.69 -15.58
C ARG A 89 -22.85 4.50 -16.52
N MET A 90 -23.36 4.72 -17.73
CA MET A 90 -23.55 3.65 -18.72
C MET A 90 -22.22 3.07 -19.22
N ARG A 91 -21.21 3.91 -19.49
CA ARG A 91 -19.86 3.44 -19.83
C ARG A 91 -19.22 2.63 -18.70
N MET A 92 -19.44 3.06 -17.46
CA MET A 92 -18.95 2.33 -16.28
C MET A 92 -19.64 0.98 -16.09
N LEU A 93 -20.94 0.90 -16.39
CA LEU A 93 -21.68 -0.36 -16.41
C LEU A 93 -21.11 -1.32 -17.47
N LEU A 94 -20.86 -0.81 -18.69
CA LEU A 94 -20.25 -1.61 -19.76
C LEU A 94 -18.86 -2.12 -19.37
N ALA A 95 -18.02 -1.27 -18.75
CA ALA A 95 -16.71 -1.67 -18.24
C ALA A 95 -16.84 -2.76 -17.16
N ALA A 96 -17.80 -2.63 -16.25
CA ALA A 96 -18.08 -3.66 -15.24
C ALA A 96 -18.54 -4.98 -15.87
N MET A 97 -19.40 -4.94 -16.89
CA MET A 97 -19.82 -6.12 -17.66
C MET A 97 -18.64 -6.78 -18.39
N ALA A 98 -17.75 -5.99 -18.99
CA ALA A 98 -16.54 -6.51 -19.62
C ALA A 98 -15.62 -7.21 -18.60
N THR A 99 -15.50 -6.68 -17.37
CA THR A 99 -14.75 -7.36 -16.30
C THR A 99 -15.38 -8.72 -15.94
N CYS A 100 -16.70 -8.88 -16.02
CA CYS A 100 -17.36 -10.18 -15.78
C CYS A 100 -16.99 -11.26 -16.80
N LEU A 101 -16.48 -10.90 -17.99
CA LEU A 101 -15.98 -11.86 -18.96
C LEU A 101 -14.77 -12.63 -18.40
N VAL A 102 -13.95 -12.01 -17.56
CA VAL A 102 -12.70 -12.65 -17.08
C VAL A 102 -12.96 -13.85 -16.16
N PRO A 103 -13.85 -13.77 -15.15
CA PRO A 103 -14.29 -14.96 -14.42
C PRO A 103 -14.90 -16.04 -15.30
N VAL A 104 -15.66 -15.69 -16.34
CA VAL A 104 -16.23 -16.67 -17.29
C VAL A 104 -15.12 -17.39 -18.04
N LEU A 105 -14.11 -16.67 -18.54
CA LEU A 105 -12.95 -17.27 -19.19
C LEU A 105 -12.15 -18.17 -18.23
N TYR A 106 -12.04 -17.79 -16.96
CA TYR A 106 -11.41 -18.62 -15.94
C TYR A 106 -12.17 -19.93 -15.68
N LEU A 107 -13.50 -19.87 -15.57
CA LEU A 107 -14.34 -21.07 -15.45
C LEU A 107 -14.26 -21.93 -16.72
N ALA A 108 -14.24 -21.31 -17.90
CA ALA A 108 -14.05 -22.01 -19.17
C ALA A 108 -12.68 -22.74 -19.21
N LEU A 109 -11.63 -22.15 -18.65
CA LEU A 109 -10.31 -22.80 -18.54
C LEU A 109 -10.36 -24.04 -17.64
N ILE A 110 -11.04 -23.96 -16.49
CA ILE A 110 -11.25 -25.12 -15.59
C ILE A 110 -12.02 -26.22 -16.31
N LEU A 111 -13.11 -25.87 -16.99
CA LEU A 111 -13.93 -26.81 -17.76
C LEU A 111 -13.17 -27.41 -18.94
N LEU A 112 -12.31 -26.62 -19.60
CA LEU A 112 -11.49 -27.09 -20.71
C LEU A 112 -10.54 -28.20 -20.26
N PHE A 113 -9.80 -28.01 -19.17
CA PHE A 113 -8.86 -29.02 -18.69
C PHE A 113 -9.55 -30.19 -17.97
N GLY A 114 -10.51 -29.92 -17.09
CA GLY A 114 -11.23 -30.95 -16.35
C GLY A 114 -12.18 -31.74 -17.24
N GLY A 115 -13.03 -31.04 -17.99
CA GLY A 115 -13.93 -31.63 -18.98
C GLY A 115 -13.19 -32.27 -20.14
N GLY A 116 -12.08 -31.68 -20.60
CA GLY A 116 -11.21 -32.28 -21.61
C GLY A 116 -10.58 -33.59 -21.16
N ALA A 117 -10.15 -33.71 -19.90
CA ALA A 117 -9.66 -34.97 -19.34
C ALA A 117 -10.76 -36.05 -19.31
N ILE A 118 -11.99 -35.68 -18.92
CA ILE A 118 -13.15 -36.58 -18.93
C ILE A 118 -13.50 -37.00 -20.36
N ALA A 119 -13.57 -36.06 -21.30
CA ALA A 119 -13.83 -36.35 -22.70
C ALA A 119 -12.75 -37.26 -23.29
N TRP A 120 -11.47 -37.01 -22.98
CA TRP A 120 -10.37 -37.87 -23.40
C TRP A 120 -10.53 -39.30 -22.85
N TYR A 121 -10.84 -39.46 -21.56
CA TYR A 121 -11.11 -40.77 -20.97
C TYR A 121 -12.24 -41.53 -21.70
N LEU A 122 -13.31 -40.84 -22.10
CA LEU A 122 -14.47 -41.45 -22.76
C LEU A 122 -14.23 -41.78 -24.24
N PHE A 123 -13.54 -40.91 -24.98
CA PHE A 123 -13.44 -41.02 -26.45
C PHE A 123 -12.08 -41.50 -26.95
N ALA A 124 -11.00 -41.33 -26.19
CA ALA A 124 -9.66 -41.76 -26.63
C ALA A 124 -9.54 -43.26 -26.96
N PRO A 125 -10.25 -44.22 -26.31
CA PRO A 125 -10.14 -45.63 -26.69
C PRO A 125 -10.59 -45.88 -28.14
N SER A 126 -11.59 -45.13 -28.62
CA SER A 126 -12.05 -45.20 -30.01
C SER A 126 -11.09 -44.56 -31.01
N LEU A 127 -10.27 -43.60 -30.57
CA LEU A 127 -9.31 -42.88 -31.40
C LEU A 127 -7.95 -43.57 -31.47
N LEU A 128 -7.48 -44.13 -30.36
CA LEU A 128 -6.17 -44.76 -30.24
C LEU A 128 -6.17 -46.21 -30.76
N GLY A 129 -7.35 -46.85 -30.84
CA GLY A 129 -7.47 -48.25 -31.23
C GLY A 129 -6.74 -49.19 -30.28
N ASN A 130 -6.25 -50.33 -30.79
CA ASN A 130 -5.46 -51.30 -30.01
C ASN A 130 -3.99 -50.87 -29.87
N SER A 131 -3.72 -49.64 -29.43
CA SER A 131 -2.38 -49.18 -29.09
C SER A 131 -1.92 -49.83 -27.78
N ALA A 132 -1.45 -51.08 -27.85
CA ALA A 132 -0.92 -51.81 -26.70
C ALA A 132 0.54 -51.43 -26.40
N GLY A 133 0.88 -51.37 -25.12
CA GLY A 133 2.24 -51.11 -24.63
C GLY A 133 2.41 -49.73 -24.01
N PHE A 134 3.57 -49.51 -23.39
CA PHE A 134 3.87 -48.33 -22.55
C PHE A 134 3.57 -46.98 -23.25
N GLY A 135 3.82 -46.87 -24.55
CA GLY A 135 3.52 -45.65 -25.32
C GLY A 135 2.02 -45.38 -25.45
N GLY A 136 1.21 -46.43 -25.67
CA GLY A 136 -0.25 -46.32 -25.74
C GLY A 136 -0.85 -45.94 -24.38
N ASP A 137 -0.37 -46.58 -23.31
CA ASP A 137 -0.79 -46.26 -21.93
C ASP A 137 -0.44 -44.80 -21.57
N MET A 138 0.76 -44.32 -21.93
CA MET A 138 1.16 -42.94 -21.68
C MET A 138 0.32 -41.92 -22.47
N LEU A 139 -0.03 -42.23 -23.72
CA LEU A 139 -0.93 -41.39 -24.53
C LEU A 139 -2.38 -41.38 -24.01
N PHE A 140 -2.83 -42.47 -23.40
CA PHE A 140 -4.15 -42.54 -22.80
C PHE A 140 -4.20 -41.83 -21.45
N TYR A 141 -3.38 -42.25 -20.48
CA TYR A 141 -3.44 -41.76 -19.10
C TYR A 141 -2.74 -40.40 -18.89
N GLY A 142 -1.73 -40.08 -19.70
CA GLY A 142 -0.96 -38.84 -19.58
C GLY A 142 -1.83 -37.58 -19.68
N PRO A 143 -2.60 -37.38 -20.76
CA PRO A 143 -3.48 -36.22 -20.92
C PRO A 143 -4.55 -36.13 -19.82
N ILE A 144 -5.09 -37.26 -19.34
CA ILE A 144 -6.06 -37.30 -18.25
C ILE A 144 -5.42 -36.76 -16.97
N ALA A 145 -4.26 -37.32 -16.59
CA ALA A 145 -3.54 -36.91 -15.39
C ALA A 145 -3.16 -35.42 -15.46
N ILE A 146 -2.60 -34.96 -16.58
CA ILE A 146 -2.22 -33.57 -16.79
C ILE A 146 -3.44 -32.65 -16.70
N GLY A 147 -4.52 -32.97 -17.41
CA GLY A 147 -5.75 -32.16 -17.43
C GLY A 147 -6.39 -32.05 -16.04
N LEU A 148 -6.52 -33.15 -15.31
CA LEU A 148 -7.06 -33.14 -13.94
C LEU A 148 -6.16 -32.36 -12.97
N VAL A 149 -4.85 -32.56 -13.05
CA VAL A 149 -3.87 -31.88 -12.18
C VAL A 149 -3.91 -30.36 -12.42
N ILE A 150 -3.99 -29.91 -13.68
CA ILE A 150 -4.15 -28.50 -14.02
C ILE A 150 -5.50 -27.98 -13.51
N ALA A 151 -6.60 -28.70 -13.75
CA ALA A 151 -7.94 -28.28 -13.32
C ALA A 151 -8.05 -28.12 -11.80
N VAL A 152 -7.56 -29.08 -11.02
CA VAL A 152 -7.51 -29.00 -9.55
C VAL A 152 -6.63 -27.83 -9.08
N SER A 153 -5.49 -27.62 -9.74
CA SER A 153 -4.59 -26.51 -9.40
C SER A 153 -5.19 -25.15 -9.77
N LEU A 154 -6.03 -25.09 -10.80
CA LEU A 154 -6.82 -23.90 -11.13
C LEU A 154 -7.92 -23.64 -10.09
N LEU A 155 -8.48 -24.65 -9.43
CA LEU A 155 -9.45 -24.46 -8.33
C LEU A 155 -8.79 -23.95 -7.04
N LYS A 156 -7.48 -24.16 -6.88
CA LYS A 156 -6.73 -23.80 -5.68
C LYS A 156 -6.96 -22.36 -5.19
N PRO A 157 -6.89 -21.29 -6.01
CA PRO A 157 -7.07 -19.92 -5.53
C PRO A 157 -8.46 -19.63 -4.94
N LEU A 158 -9.47 -20.46 -5.24
CA LEU A 158 -10.83 -20.35 -4.68
C LEU A 158 -10.93 -20.94 -3.27
N VAL A 159 -10.07 -21.91 -2.95
CA VAL A 159 -10.15 -22.69 -1.70
C VAL A 159 -8.98 -22.43 -0.75
N ALA A 160 -7.83 -22.01 -1.28
CA ALA A 160 -6.61 -21.87 -0.49
C ALA A 160 -6.78 -20.75 0.54
N PRO A 161 -6.47 -21.02 1.82
CA PRO A 161 -6.59 -20.01 2.86
C PRO A 161 -5.59 -18.89 2.63
N ARG A 162 -6.00 -17.68 3.01
CA ARG A 162 -5.16 -16.50 2.96
C ARG A 162 -4.07 -16.63 4.03
N PRO A 163 -2.82 -16.21 3.76
CA PRO A 163 -1.83 -16.07 4.81
C PRO A 163 -2.35 -15.06 5.84
N THR A 164 -2.20 -15.37 7.12
CA THR A 164 -2.57 -14.48 8.22
C THR A 164 -1.65 -13.26 8.20
N LYS A 165 -2.18 -12.08 7.85
CA LYS A 165 -1.46 -10.80 7.92
C LYS A 165 -1.83 -10.07 9.20
N GLY A 166 -0.85 -9.85 10.08
CA GLY A 166 -0.97 -8.96 11.23
C GLY A 166 -2.00 -9.38 12.28
N LYS A 167 -1.77 -9.02 13.55
CA LYS A 167 -2.85 -8.94 14.53
C LYS A 167 -3.49 -7.56 14.39
N THR A 168 -4.80 -7.53 14.16
CA THR A 168 -5.58 -6.29 14.23
C THR A 168 -6.38 -6.29 15.52
N LYS A 169 -6.47 -5.14 16.18
CA LYS A 169 -7.22 -4.99 17.42
C LYS A 169 -8.47 -4.16 17.16
N SER A 170 -9.65 -4.71 17.41
CA SER A 170 -10.88 -3.91 17.40
C SER A 170 -10.84 -2.91 18.55
N LEU A 171 -11.18 -1.65 18.28
CA LEU A 171 -11.21 -0.58 19.25
C LEU A 171 -12.66 -0.31 19.66
N PRO A 172 -13.09 -0.69 20.88
CA PRO A 172 -14.44 -0.46 21.36
C PRO A 172 -14.80 1.03 21.44
N ARG A 173 -16.07 1.36 21.18
CA ARG A 173 -16.56 2.76 21.13
C ARG A 173 -16.40 3.49 22.46
N ASP A 174 -16.56 2.78 23.59
CA ASP A 174 -16.36 3.29 24.95
C ASP A 174 -14.90 3.69 25.22
N LYS A 175 -13.94 3.05 24.54
CA LYS A 175 -12.51 3.33 24.70
C LYS A 175 -12.01 4.47 23.80
N ALA A 176 -12.73 4.80 22.73
CA ALA A 176 -12.36 5.87 21.80
C ALA A 176 -13.58 6.67 21.28
N PRO A 177 -14.42 7.24 22.16
CA PRO A 177 -15.68 7.88 21.75
C PRO A 177 -15.47 9.06 20.81
N LEU A 178 -14.42 9.87 21.03
CA LEU A 178 -14.08 11.01 20.19
C LEU A 178 -13.70 10.59 18.76
N LEU A 179 -12.95 9.50 18.61
CA LEU A 179 -12.56 8.96 17.30
C LEU A 179 -13.78 8.48 16.52
N TYR A 180 -14.70 7.75 17.16
CA TYR A 180 -15.93 7.30 16.51
C TYR A 180 -16.79 8.49 16.06
N GLU A 181 -17.01 9.47 16.94
CA GLU A 181 -17.77 10.67 16.58
C GLU A 181 -17.10 11.46 15.45
N PHE A 182 -15.77 11.55 15.46
CA PHE A 182 -15.01 12.20 14.40
C PHE A 182 -15.21 11.51 13.04
N VAL A 183 -15.08 10.18 13.00
CA VAL A 183 -15.31 9.38 11.79
C VAL A 183 -16.77 9.52 11.30
N GLU A 184 -17.73 9.49 12.23
CA GLU A 184 -19.15 9.68 11.93
C GLU A 184 -19.42 11.06 11.30
N ARG A 185 -18.84 12.13 11.86
CA ARG A 185 -19.00 13.49 11.30
C ARG A 185 -18.30 13.66 9.95
N VAL A 186 -17.12 13.07 9.76
CA VAL A 186 -16.42 13.09 8.47
C VAL A 186 -17.24 12.36 7.40
N ALA A 187 -17.76 11.17 7.72
CA ALA A 187 -18.63 10.41 6.81
C ALA A 187 -19.91 11.19 6.48
N ALA A 188 -20.55 11.79 7.48
CA ALA A 188 -21.74 12.63 7.29
C ALA A 188 -21.45 13.85 6.41
N ALA A 189 -20.31 14.52 6.60
CA ALA A 189 -19.91 15.70 5.82
C ALA A 189 -19.77 15.38 4.32
N ILE A 190 -19.39 14.14 3.97
CA ILE A 190 -19.28 13.69 2.57
C ILE A 190 -20.51 12.94 2.04
N GLY A 191 -21.55 12.79 2.86
CA GLY A 191 -22.75 12.02 2.50
C GLY A 191 -22.50 10.52 2.34
N ALA A 192 -21.54 9.97 3.10
CA ALA A 192 -21.26 8.54 3.19
C ALA A 192 -21.84 7.95 4.49
N ASP A 193 -22.06 6.63 4.48
CA ASP A 193 -22.36 5.88 5.70
C ASP A 193 -21.08 5.67 6.51
N ALA A 194 -21.15 5.94 7.82
CA ALA A 194 -20.01 5.73 8.70
C ALA A 194 -19.74 4.22 8.91
N PRO A 195 -18.47 3.79 8.97
CA PRO A 195 -18.12 2.41 9.30
C PRO A 195 -18.55 2.07 10.73
N GLN A 196 -19.09 0.87 10.93
CA GLN A 196 -19.62 0.41 12.22
C GLN A 196 -18.53 -0.01 13.21
N GLN A 197 -17.35 -0.38 12.70
CA GLN A 197 -16.23 -0.87 13.51
C GLN A 197 -14.96 -0.13 13.16
N ILE A 198 -14.23 0.31 14.19
CA ILE A 198 -12.86 0.81 14.05
C ILE A 198 -11.91 -0.24 14.61
N ALA A 199 -10.87 -0.55 13.85
CA ALA A 199 -9.77 -1.39 14.28
C ALA A 199 -8.44 -0.67 14.10
N VAL A 200 -7.46 -1.05 14.90
CA VAL A 200 -6.10 -0.50 14.86
C VAL A 200 -5.06 -1.60 14.69
N ASP A 201 -3.93 -1.24 14.09
CA ASP A 201 -2.75 -2.09 13.97
C ASP A 201 -1.45 -1.27 14.06
N GLY A 202 -0.32 -1.98 14.02
CA GLY A 202 1.03 -1.41 14.09
C GLY A 202 1.62 -1.00 12.75
N ASN A 203 0.81 -0.84 11.68
CA ASN A 203 1.28 -0.47 10.34
C ASN A 203 1.03 1.02 10.03
N THR A 204 1.47 1.51 8.88
CA THR A 204 1.24 2.89 8.42
C THR A 204 0.01 3.04 7.51
N ALA A 205 -0.83 2.01 7.39
CA ALA A 205 -1.95 1.99 6.45
C ALA A 205 -3.26 2.49 7.09
N LEU A 206 -4.10 3.11 6.27
CA LEU A 206 -5.50 3.34 6.58
C LEU A 206 -6.35 2.74 5.46
N TYR A 207 -7.31 1.91 5.85
CA TYR A 207 -8.15 1.17 4.91
C TYR A 207 -9.60 1.17 5.38
N GLY A 208 -10.51 1.61 4.51
CA GLY A 208 -11.95 1.59 4.76
C GLY A 208 -12.71 0.57 3.92
N SER A 209 -13.71 -0.01 4.57
CA SER A 209 -14.81 -0.74 3.93
C SER A 209 -16.13 -0.17 4.46
N LYS A 210 -17.26 -0.60 3.89
CA LYS A 210 -18.59 -0.16 4.36
C LYS A 210 -18.84 -0.39 5.85
N SER A 211 -18.24 -1.42 6.45
CA SER A 211 -18.51 -1.79 7.85
C SER A 211 -17.33 -1.59 8.79
N ARG A 212 -16.11 -1.48 8.26
CA ARG A 212 -14.89 -1.44 9.07
C ARG A 212 -13.86 -0.47 8.52
N LEU A 213 -13.28 0.33 9.41
CA LEU A 213 -12.12 1.18 9.18
C LEU A 213 -10.93 0.66 9.98
N LEU A 214 -9.84 0.31 9.29
CA LEU A 214 -8.56 -0.06 9.89
C LEU A 214 -7.64 1.17 9.88
N ILE A 215 -7.09 1.53 11.04
CA ILE A 215 -6.23 2.68 11.22
C ILE A 215 -4.91 2.23 11.85
N GLY A 216 -3.82 2.39 11.11
CA GLY A 216 -2.48 2.17 11.62
C GLY A 216 -2.05 3.27 12.61
N LEU A 217 -1.61 2.90 13.80
CA LEU A 217 -1.18 3.89 14.80
C LEU A 217 0.08 4.68 14.40
N PRO A 218 1.09 4.07 13.74
CA PRO A 218 2.19 4.83 13.14
C PRO A 218 1.75 5.93 12.17
N LEU A 219 0.70 5.69 11.38
CA LEU A 219 0.11 6.73 10.53
C LEU A 219 -0.47 7.87 11.35
N VAL A 220 -1.28 7.55 12.38
CA VAL A 220 -1.90 8.56 13.26
C VAL A 220 -0.86 9.44 13.94
N ALA A 221 0.27 8.88 14.36
CA ALA A 221 1.37 9.65 14.95
C ALA A 221 2.02 10.63 13.96
N SER A 222 1.88 10.40 12.66
CA SER A 222 2.61 11.11 11.61
C SER A 222 1.79 12.21 10.92
N VAL A 223 0.50 12.35 11.25
CA VAL A 223 -0.43 13.25 10.54
C VAL A 223 -1.25 14.13 11.49
N THR A 224 -1.75 15.25 10.98
CA THR A 224 -2.71 16.11 11.71
C THR A 224 -4.12 15.53 11.66
N ALA A 225 -5.01 16.02 12.53
CA ALA A 225 -6.43 15.67 12.49
C ALA A 225 -7.09 16.11 11.18
N GLU A 226 -6.68 17.23 10.58
CA GLU A 226 -7.09 17.63 9.23
C GLU A 226 -6.69 16.59 8.18
N GLN A 227 -5.42 16.18 8.13
CA GLN A 227 -4.94 15.17 7.18
C GLN A 227 -5.67 13.83 7.38
N LEU A 228 -5.84 13.40 8.63
CA LEU A 228 -6.57 12.17 8.94
C LEU A 228 -8.05 12.25 8.53
N ALA A 229 -8.74 13.38 8.76
CA ALA A 229 -10.10 13.59 8.25
C ALA A 229 -10.14 13.42 6.73
N GLY A 230 -9.18 14.00 6.02
CA GLY A 230 -9.06 13.87 4.59
C GLY A 230 -8.89 12.42 4.13
N MET A 231 -8.00 11.65 4.78
CA MET A 231 -7.79 10.25 4.46
C MET A 231 -9.03 9.38 4.79
N ILE A 232 -9.73 9.67 5.88
CA ILE A 232 -11.01 9.00 6.21
C ILE A 232 -12.06 9.32 5.16
N ALA A 233 -12.15 10.59 4.73
CA ALA A 233 -13.07 11.03 3.68
C ALA A 233 -12.77 10.34 2.34
N HIS A 234 -11.50 10.12 2.02
CA HIS A 234 -11.08 9.33 0.86
C HIS A 234 -11.60 7.88 0.94
N GLU A 235 -11.34 7.20 2.05
CA GLU A 235 -11.78 5.81 2.23
C GLU A 235 -13.31 5.65 2.24
N CYS A 236 -14.02 6.57 2.90
CA CYS A 236 -15.48 6.58 2.94
C CYS A 236 -16.07 7.04 1.59
N GLY A 237 -15.38 7.93 0.88
CA GLY A 237 -15.74 8.45 -0.45
C GLY A 237 -15.91 7.35 -1.50
N ARG A 238 -15.16 6.25 -1.37
CA ARG A 238 -15.31 5.05 -2.22
C ARG A 238 -16.64 4.31 -2.03
N HIS A 239 -17.50 4.75 -1.12
CA HIS A 239 -18.79 4.15 -0.79
C HIS A 239 -19.98 5.13 -0.92
N VAL A 240 -19.75 6.38 -1.35
CA VAL A 240 -20.80 7.40 -1.49
C VAL A 240 -21.82 7.02 -2.57
N GLN A 241 -23.10 7.11 -2.23
CA GLN A 241 -24.20 6.80 -3.15
C GLN A 241 -24.28 7.80 -4.32
N GLY A 242 -24.79 7.36 -5.47
CA GLY A 242 -24.86 8.20 -6.68
C GLY A 242 -23.56 8.28 -7.49
N THR A 243 -22.50 7.62 -7.03
CA THR A 243 -21.24 7.39 -7.75
C THR A 243 -21.15 5.96 -8.28
N ALA A 244 -20.03 5.60 -8.90
CA ALA A 244 -19.76 4.22 -9.34
C ALA A 244 -19.24 3.30 -8.21
N ALA A 245 -19.27 3.76 -6.95
CA ALA A 245 -18.78 3.05 -5.77
C ALA A 245 -19.26 1.59 -5.64
N GLY A 246 -20.56 1.36 -5.83
CA GLY A 246 -21.17 0.03 -5.66
C GLY A 246 -20.62 -1.01 -6.64
N THR A 247 -20.55 -0.67 -7.93
CA THR A 247 -20.03 -1.56 -8.98
C THR A 247 -18.51 -1.70 -8.89
N ALA A 248 -17.80 -0.64 -8.49
CA ALA A 248 -16.36 -0.65 -8.33
C ALA A 248 -15.88 -1.62 -7.24
N GLY A 249 -16.62 -1.78 -6.14
CA GLY A 249 -16.27 -2.75 -5.09
C GLY A 249 -16.21 -4.20 -5.62
N PHE A 250 -17.21 -4.59 -6.43
CA PHE A 250 -17.25 -5.90 -7.07
C PHE A 250 -16.12 -6.08 -8.10
N VAL A 251 -15.95 -5.10 -8.99
CA VAL A 251 -14.89 -5.11 -10.02
C VAL A 251 -13.49 -5.15 -9.39
N ARG A 252 -13.26 -4.39 -8.30
CA ARG A 252 -12.03 -4.44 -7.51
C ARG A 252 -11.81 -5.84 -6.94
N GLY A 253 -12.87 -6.50 -6.47
CA GLY A 253 -12.79 -7.88 -5.99
C GLY A 253 -12.27 -8.85 -7.04
N ILE A 254 -12.82 -8.80 -8.26
CA ILE A 254 -12.37 -9.65 -9.39
C ILE A 254 -10.90 -9.36 -9.73
N SER A 255 -10.54 -8.09 -9.92
CA SER A 255 -9.17 -7.71 -10.27
C SER A 255 -8.17 -8.09 -9.18
N THR A 256 -8.56 -7.91 -7.91
CA THR A 256 -7.75 -8.33 -6.75
C THR A 256 -7.59 -9.85 -6.70
N PHE A 257 -8.63 -10.62 -7.01
CA PHE A 257 -8.55 -12.08 -7.05
C PHE A 257 -7.47 -12.55 -8.03
N PHE A 258 -7.52 -12.10 -9.29
CA PHE A 258 -6.52 -12.50 -10.29
C PHE A 258 -5.12 -11.98 -9.97
N PHE A 259 -5.00 -10.74 -9.49
CA PHE A 259 -3.71 -10.20 -9.06
C PHE A 259 -3.08 -11.09 -7.99
N ARG A 260 -3.85 -11.46 -6.96
CA ARG A 260 -3.36 -12.32 -5.88
C ARG A 260 -3.03 -13.72 -6.36
N ALA A 261 -3.90 -14.35 -7.15
CA ALA A 261 -3.68 -15.69 -7.68
C ALA A 261 -2.38 -15.80 -8.49
N VAL A 262 -1.95 -14.72 -9.14
CA VAL A 262 -0.72 -14.68 -9.95
C VAL A 262 0.49 -14.18 -9.16
N LYS A 263 0.36 -13.10 -8.40
CA LYS A 263 1.49 -12.37 -7.80
C LYS A 263 1.77 -12.74 -6.36
N GLU A 264 0.75 -13.10 -5.58
CA GLU A 264 0.92 -13.48 -4.18
C GLU A 264 1.12 -15.00 -4.06
N ARG A 265 1.63 -15.44 -2.90
CA ARG A 265 1.68 -16.86 -2.53
C ARG A 265 0.56 -17.11 -1.53
N ASP A 266 -0.27 -18.11 -1.81
CA ASP A 266 -1.23 -18.62 -0.83
C ASP A 266 -0.53 -19.50 0.22
N ALA A 267 -1.23 -19.88 1.29
CA ALA A 267 -0.62 -20.64 2.38
C ALA A 267 -0.03 -22.00 1.94
N TRP A 268 -0.61 -22.65 0.92
CA TRP A 268 -0.07 -23.91 0.40
C TRP A 268 1.17 -23.67 -0.47
N ASP A 269 1.17 -22.61 -1.30
CA ASP A 269 2.34 -22.20 -2.09
C ASP A 269 3.49 -21.82 -1.15
N GLU A 270 3.22 -21.08 -0.08
CA GLU A 270 4.23 -20.73 0.93
C GLU A 270 4.80 -21.97 1.63
N SER A 271 3.96 -22.93 1.99
CA SER A 271 4.37 -24.19 2.61
C SER A 271 5.30 -25.01 1.68
N VAL A 272 4.93 -25.14 0.41
CA VAL A 272 5.75 -25.82 -0.62
C VAL A 272 7.03 -25.04 -0.89
N HIS A 273 6.96 -23.70 -0.93
CA HIS A 273 8.11 -22.84 -1.12
C HIS A 273 9.14 -23.04 0.00
N ALA A 274 8.72 -22.94 1.26
CA ALA A 274 9.56 -23.17 2.43
C ALA A 274 10.19 -24.57 2.45
N ALA A 275 9.41 -25.61 2.12
CA ALA A 275 9.92 -26.97 2.04
C ALA A 275 10.98 -27.12 0.92
N THR A 276 10.77 -26.52 -0.25
CA THR A 276 11.67 -26.63 -1.42
C THR A 276 12.93 -25.78 -1.33
N THR A 277 12.93 -24.69 -0.55
CA THR A 277 14.12 -23.82 -0.35
C THR A 277 14.96 -24.22 0.86
N SER A 278 14.44 -25.07 1.75
CA SER A 278 15.22 -25.64 2.84
C SER A 278 16.40 -26.47 2.30
N ARG A 279 17.64 -26.00 2.55
CA ARG A 279 18.90 -26.46 1.92
C ARG A 279 19.25 -27.94 2.14
N ARG A 280 18.46 -28.71 2.92
CA ARG A 280 18.83 -30.03 3.44
C ARG A 280 17.75 -31.12 3.35
N SER A 281 16.58 -30.86 2.77
CA SER A 281 15.49 -31.85 2.75
C SER A 281 15.40 -32.61 1.42
N TRP A 282 15.51 -33.95 1.48
CA TRP A 282 15.08 -34.84 0.38
C TRP A 282 13.61 -34.55 -0.03
N LEU A 283 12.79 -34.20 0.96
CA LEU A 283 11.41 -33.77 0.79
C LEU A 283 11.27 -32.57 -0.18
N GLY A 284 12.23 -31.63 -0.17
CA GLY A 284 12.24 -30.50 -1.08
C GLY A 284 12.42 -30.89 -2.55
N LYS A 285 13.20 -31.96 -2.84
CA LYS A 285 13.33 -32.49 -4.22
C LYS A 285 12.04 -33.16 -4.68
N LEU A 286 11.37 -33.90 -3.77
CA LEU A 286 10.10 -34.59 -4.05
C LEU A 286 8.95 -33.60 -4.34
N LEU A 287 8.93 -32.45 -3.66
CA LEU A 287 7.87 -31.43 -3.82
C LEU A 287 8.12 -30.46 -4.98
N TRP A 288 9.29 -30.52 -5.64
CA TRP A 288 9.63 -29.61 -6.74
C TRP A 288 8.67 -29.66 -7.93
N PRO A 289 8.16 -30.83 -8.39
CA PRO A 289 7.16 -30.88 -9.45
C PRO A 289 5.86 -30.14 -9.09
N ILE A 290 5.44 -30.17 -7.82
CA ILE A 290 4.26 -29.43 -7.34
C ILE A 290 4.49 -27.92 -7.44
N ARG A 291 5.71 -27.46 -7.13
CA ARG A 291 6.08 -26.05 -7.32
C ARG A 291 6.05 -25.65 -8.79
N ALA A 292 6.57 -26.49 -9.69
CA ALA A 292 6.52 -26.23 -11.13
C ALA A 292 5.07 -26.16 -11.63
N LEU A 293 4.19 -27.02 -11.11
CA LEU A 293 2.76 -26.98 -11.39
C LEU A 293 2.09 -25.68 -10.92
N PHE A 294 2.39 -25.19 -9.72
CA PHE A 294 1.87 -23.89 -9.25
C PHE A 294 2.36 -22.73 -10.12
N MET A 295 3.60 -22.79 -10.61
CA MET A 295 4.11 -21.80 -11.56
C MET A 295 3.36 -21.86 -12.90
N LEU A 296 3.04 -23.05 -13.40
CA LEU A 296 2.25 -23.22 -14.62
C LEU A 296 0.86 -22.57 -14.49
N VAL A 297 0.18 -22.77 -13.35
CA VAL A 297 -1.10 -22.10 -13.08
C VAL A 297 -0.95 -20.57 -13.10
N LYS A 298 0.10 -20.03 -12.49
CA LYS A 298 0.37 -18.58 -12.53
C LYS A 298 0.57 -18.08 -13.96
N VAL A 299 1.24 -18.84 -14.82
CA VAL A 299 1.40 -18.52 -16.25
C VAL A 299 0.05 -18.50 -16.97
N LEU A 300 -0.82 -19.48 -16.72
CA LEU A 300 -2.17 -19.53 -17.31
C LEU A 300 -3.08 -18.39 -16.84
N LEU A 301 -2.97 -17.99 -15.57
CA LEU A 301 -3.77 -16.90 -14.99
C LEU A 301 -3.20 -15.50 -15.27
N TRP A 302 -1.92 -15.40 -15.64
CA TRP A 302 -1.24 -14.15 -15.96
C TRP A 302 -1.97 -13.30 -17.02
N PRO A 303 -2.36 -13.83 -18.21
CA PRO A 303 -3.10 -13.03 -19.20
C PRO A 303 -4.47 -12.60 -18.69
N LEU A 304 -5.16 -13.44 -17.91
CA LEU A 304 -6.46 -13.11 -17.32
C LEU A 304 -6.34 -11.97 -16.29
N MET A 305 -5.25 -11.93 -15.52
CA MET A 305 -4.96 -10.82 -14.62
C MET A 305 -4.79 -9.50 -15.39
N TYR A 306 -4.01 -9.48 -16.47
CA TYR A 306 -3.86 -8.26 -17.29
C TYR A 306 -5.18 -7.85 -17.94
N LEU A 307 -5.94 -8.80 -18.47
CA LEU A 307 -7.25 -8.56 -19.07
C LEU A 307 -8.24 -7.96 -18.05
N SER A 308 -8.26 -8.50 -16.83
CA SER A 308 -9.07 -7.97 -15.74
C SER A 308 -8.67 -6.54 -15.40
N ARG A 309 -7.36 -6.23 -15.36
CA ARG A 309 -6.87 -4.89 -15.04
C ARG A 309 -7.21 -3.88 -16.15
N MET A 310 -7.08 -4.30 -17.41
CA MET A 310 -7.46 -3.50 -18.57
C MET A 310 -8.93 -3.09 -18.51
N PHE A 311 -9.85 -4.03 -18.28
CA PHE A 311 -11.29 -3.72 -18.22
C PHE A 311 -11.69 -2.96 -16.94
N SER A 312 -10.99 -3.20 -15.84
CA SER A 312 -11.29 -2.56 -14.56
C SER A 312 -10.73 -1.14 -14.43
N GLY A 313 -9.67 -0.81 -15.18
CA GLY A 313 -8.87 0.40 -14.99
C GLY A 313 -9.70 1.68 -14.96
N LEU A 314 -10.49 1.94 -15.99
CA LEU A 314 -11.29 3.17 -16.11
C LEU A 314 -12.24 3.36 -14.93
N LEU A 315 -12.94 2.29 -14.53
CA LEU A 315 -13.89 2.32 -13.42
C LEU A 315 -13.18 2.54 -12.07
N LEU A 316 -12.10 1.81 -11.81
CA LEU A 316 -11.41 1.90 -10.53
C LEU A 316 -10.65 3.22 -10.38
N GLN A 317 -10.03 3.72 -11.45
CA GLN A 317 -9.39 5.04 -11.46
C GLN A 317 -10.41 6.15 -11.20
N LYS A 318 -11.60 6.09 -11.81
CA LYS A 318 -12.65 7.08 -11.53
C LYS A 318 -13.06 7.07 -10.07
N THR A 319 -13.23 5.90 -9.47
CA THR A 319 -13.58 5.85 -8.03
C THR A 319 -12.49 6.38 -7.13
N GLU A 320 -11.22 6.31 -7.58
CA GLU A 320 -10.12 6.94 -6.87
C GLU A 320 -10.20 8.47 -6.98
N TYR A 321 -10.46 9.03 -8.17
CA TYR A 321 -10.67 10.46 -8.34
C TYR A 321 -11.90 11.00 -7.60
N ASP A 322 -12.97 10.21 -7.49
CA ASP A 322 -14.16 10.60 -6.70
C ASP A 322 -13.84 10.63 -5.20
N ALA A 323 -13.05 9.66 -4.73
CA ALA A 323 -12.57 9.64 -3.35
C ALA A 323 -11.64 10.84 -3.08
N ASP A 324 -10.72 11.14 -4.01
CA ASP A 324 -9.86 12.33 -3.95
C ASP A 324 -10.69 13.60 -3.87
N LEU A 325 -11.74 13.71 -4.69
CA LEU A 325 -12.60 14.89 -4.70
C LEU A 325 -13.34 15.07 -3.36
N CYS A 326 -13.72 13.98 -2.69
CA CYS A 326 -14.28 14.05 -1.34
C CYS A 326 -13.25 14.62 -0.35
N GLN A 327 -12.02 14.12 -0.41
CA GLN A 327 -10.92 14.61 0.41
C GLN A 327 -10.60 16.08 0.12
N ILE A 328 -10.41 16.44 -1.15
CA ILE A 328 -10.10 17.81 -1.60
C ILE A 328 -11.19 18.80 -1.20
N ARG A 329 -12.47 18.43 -1.35
CA ARG A 329 -13.58 19.31 -0.93
C ARG A 329 -13.68 19.44 0.58
N LEU A 330 -13.28 18.41 1.33
CA LEU A 330 -13.31 18.44 2.79
C LEU A 330 -12.17 19.29 3.38
N ILE A 331 -10.92 19.02 2.99
CA ILE A 331 -9.72 19.62 3.61
C ILE A 331 -9.00 20.64 2.72
N GLY A 332 -9.39 20.75 1.45
CA GLY A 332 -8.77 21.67 0.49
C GLY A 332 -7.62 21.05 -0.31
N SER A 333 -7.29 21.68 -1.43
CA SER A 333 -6.25 21.20 -2.37
C SER A 333 -4.84 21.28 -1.79
N LYS A 334 -4.53 22.31 -0.98
CA LYS A 334 -3.21 22.46 -0.35
C LYS A 334 -2.98 21.41 0.75
N PRO A 335 -3.90 21.19 1.70
CA PRO A 335 -3.75 20.10 2.67
C PRO A 335 -3.76 18.71 2.03
N PHE A 336 -4.49 18.50 0.93
CA PHE A 336 -4.42 17.27 0.14
C PHE A 336 -2.99 16.99 -0.37
N GLU A 337 -2.36 17.97 -1.03
CA GLU A 337 -0.97 17.83 -1.49
C GLU A 337 0.01 17.65 -0.33
N ALA A 338 -0.17 18.40 0.77
CA ALA A 338 0.65 18.25 1.97
C ALA A 338 0.52 16.85 2.59
N THR A 339 -0.66 16.22 2.49
CA THR A 339 -0.88 14.83 2.92
C THR A 339 0.00 13.86 2.13
N PHE A 340 0.02 13.96 0.79
CA PHE A 340 0.90 13.12 -0.04
C PHE A 340 2.38 13.29 0.32
N ARG A 341 2.84 14.53 0.50
CA ARG A 341 4.23 14.80 0.91
C ARG A 341 4.54 14.19 2.27
N ALA A 342 3.65 14.33 3.24
CA ALA A 342 3.81 13.74 4.57
C ALA A 342 3.87 12.21 4.51
N LEU A 343 3.00 11.58 3.73
CA LEU A 343 3.00 10.12 3.56
C LEU A 343 4.28 9.59 2.92
N ARG A 344 4.89 10.30 1.95
CA ARG A 344 6.18 9.88 1.37
C ARG A 344 7.32 9.90 2.38
N VAL A 345 7.40 10.96 3.18
CA VAL A 345 8.42 11.07 4.24
C VAL A 345 8.20 9.99 5.30
N MET A 346 6.94 9.75 5.68
CA MET A 346 6.55 8.68 6.60
C MET A 346 6.92 7.30 6.06
N ASP A 347 6.58 6.98 4.81
CA ASP A 347 6.86 5.67 4.20
C ASP A 347 8.37 5.41 4.11
N PHE A 348 9.16 6.42 3.75
CA PHE A 348 10.62 6.33 3.77
C PHE A 348 11.15 6.08 5.19
N ALA A 349 10.71 6.88 6.17
CA ALA A 349 11.12 6.72 7.56
C ALA A 349 10.71 5.34 8.12
N TRP A 350 9.50 4.88 7.79
CA TRP A 350 8.99 3.58 8.21
C TRP A 350 9.82 2.42 7.65
N GLN A 351 10.26 2.50 6.40
CA GLN A 351 11.17 1.50 5.84
C GLN A 351 12.50 1.45 6.62
N GLN A 352 13.03 2.60 7.04
CA GLN A 352 14.24 2.63 7.88
C GLN A 352 13.97 2.03 9.25
N VAL A 353 12.88 2.41 9.91
CA VAL A 353 12.48 1.81 11.20
C VAL A 353 12.36 0.30 11.08
N GLN A 354 11.72 -0.22 10.04
CA GLN A 354 11.60 -1.67 9.84
C GLN A 354 12.94 -2.37 9.67
N VAL A 355 13.90 -1.75 8.97
CA VAL A 355 15.26 -2.28 8.84
C VAL A 355 15.98 -2.27 10.18
N ASP A 356 15.91 -1.16 10.92
CA ASP A 356 16.53 -1.00 12.24
C ASP A 356 16.00 -2.01 13.25
N LEU A 357 14.69 -2.30 13.22
CA LEU A 357 14.07 -3.31 14.08
C LEU A 357 14.70 -4.69 13.93
N VAL A 358 15.18 -5.07 12.73
CA VAL A 358 15.85 -6.35 12.53
C VAL A 358 17.19 -6.42 13.28
N PHE A 359 17.92 -5.30 13.35
CA PHE A 359 19.18 -5.21 14.09
C PHE A 359 18.92 -5.11 15.60
N GLN A 360 18.02 -4.21 15.99
CA GLN A 360 17.57 -4.01 17.36
C GLN A 360 17.01 -5.29 18.00
N HIS A 361 16.28 -6.10 17.23
CA HIS A 361 15.81 -7.40 17.69
C HIS A 361 16.97 -8.36 18.02
N LYS A 362 18.01 -8.40 17.19
CA LYS A 362 19.21 -9.23 17.44
C LYS A 362 19.98 -8.76 18.67
N GLU A 363 19.99 -7.46 18.92
CA GLU A 363 20.64 -6.85 20.08
C GLU A 363 19.75 -6.85 21.34
N SER A 364 18.52 -7.37 21.26
CA SER A 364 17.55 -7.36 22.36
C SER A 364 17.23 -5.96 22.89
N GLN A 365 17.23 -4.96 22.00
CA GLN A 365 16.94 -3.55 22.29
C GLN A 365 15.88 -3.03 21.33
N LEU A 366 14.61 -3.31 21.62
CA LEU A 366 13.46 -2.88 20.82
C LEU A 366 12.80 -1.65 21.45
N PRO A 367 12.34 -0.68 20.65
CA PRO A 367 11.58 0.45 21.19
C PRO A 367 10.22 -0.01 21.72
N ASP A 368 9.76 0.56 22.83
CA ASP A 368 8.48 0.20 23.44
C ASP A 368 7.26 0.82 22.72
N ASN A 369 7.48 1.81 21.86
CA ASN A 369 6.43 2.58 21.18
C ASN A 369 6.81 2.91 19.71
N LEU A 370 6.43 2.02 18.78
CA LEU A 370 6.74 2.19 17.36
C LEU A 370 6.20 3.48 16.73
N PRO A 371 4.96 3.91 17.00
CA PRO A 371 4.47 5.19 16.50
C PRO A 371 5.37 6.39 16.89
N ARG A 372 5.87 6.42 18.13
CA ARG A 372 6.81 7.48 18.57
C ARG A 372 8.20 7.33 17.96
N GLN A 373 8.67 6.10 17.78
CA GLN A 373 9.92 5.85 17.07
C GLN A 373 9.85 6.36 15.63
N LEU A 374 8.73 6.13 14.94
CA LEU A 374 8.50 6.63 13.58
C LEU A 374 8.45 8.16 13.55
N GLU A 375 7.76 8.79 14.49
CA GLU A 375 7.71 10.25 14.62
C GLU A 375 9.13 10.86 14.75
N SER A 376 9.98 10.27 15.60
CA SER A 376 11.38 10.66 15.73
C SER A 376 12.17 10.44 14.44
N ALA A 377 11.97 9.30 13.75
CA ALA A 377 12.62 9.01 12.48
C ALA A 377 12.21 10.01 11.38
N ILE A 378 10.94 10.40 11.30
CA ILE A 378 10.43 11.42 10.36
C ILE A 378 11.11 12.77 10.60
N ALA A 379 11.29 13.16 11.86
CA ALA A 379 11.97 14.40 12.24
C ALA A 379 13.44 14.43 11.82
N GLN A 380 14.08 13.26 11.73
CA GLN A 380 15.48 13.09 11.35
C GLN A 380 15.69 12.98 9.82
N VAL A 381 14.64 12.84 9.01
CA VAL A 381 14.76 12.80 7.54
C VAL A 381 15.30 14.15 7.04
N PRO A 382 16.48 14.18 6.39
CA PRO A 382 17.10 15.42 5.93
C PRO A 382 16.26 16.16 4.85
N ASP A 383 16.36 17.49 4.81
CA ASP A 383 15.55 18.32 3.91
C ASP A 383 15.82 18.06 2.41
N ASP A 384 17.06 17.71 2.03
CA ASP A 384 17.40 17.32 0.65
C ASP A 384 16.70 16.03 0.22
N PHE A 385 16.60 15.04 1.13
CA PHE A 385 15.80 13.85 0.91
C PHE A 385 14.30 14.15 0.79
N ARG A 386 13.76 15.07 1.59
CA ARG A 386 12.36 15.51 1.49
C ARG A 386 12.05 16.13 0.11
N VAL A 387 12.99 16.92 -0.43
CA VAL A 387 12.87 17.47 -1.79
C VAL A 387 12.93 16.35 -2.83
N GLY A 388 13.88 15.42 -2.72
CA GLY A 388 14.00 14.28 -3.64
C GLY A 388 12.74 13.40 -3.68
N LEU A 389 12.15 13.11 -2.51
CA LEU A 389 10.89 12.37 -2.40
C LEU A 389 9.72 13.13 -3.04
N SER A 390 9.74 14.46 -3.01
CA SER A 390 8.70 15.27 -3.66
C SER A 390 8.77 15.16 -5.17
N VAL A 391 9.98 15.26 -5.74
CA VAL A 391 10.21 15.11 -7.19
C VAL A 391 9.77 13.74 -7.71
N GLN A 392 9.97 12.67 -6.92
CA GLN A 392 9.52 11.33 -7.30
C GLN A 392 7.99 11.24 -7.45
N GLY A 393 7.22 11.92 -6.59
CA GLY A 393 5.76 12.00 -6.71
C GLY A 393 5.34 12.78 -7.96
N ASP A 394 5.94 13.93 -8.18
CA ASP A 394 5.63 14.87 -9.28
C ASP A 394 5.96 14.30 -10.67
N THR A 395 6.90 13.34 -10.74
CA THR A 395 7.33 12.70 -11.99
C THR A 395 6.71 11.32 -12.21
N SER A 396 5.85 10.86 -11.30
CA SER A 396 5.19 9.56 -11.44
C SER A 396 4.28 9.52 -12.67
N GLU A 397 4.31 8.40 -13.40
CA GLU A 397 3.45 8.18 -14.56
C GLU A 397 2.46 7.04 -14.31
N THR A 398 1.24 7.21 -14.82
CA THR A 398 0.21 6.18 -14.73
C THR A 398 0.61 5.02 -15.63
N ALA A 399 1.01 3.90 -15.02
CA ALA A 399 1.39 2.70 -15.76
C ALA A 399 0.22 2.13 -16.59
N ASP A 400 0.56 1.39 -17.66
CA ASP A 400 -0.42 0.67 -18.46
C ASP A 400 -1.28 -0.25 -17.59
N PHE A 401 -2.60 -0.13 -17.76
CA PHE A 401 -3.60 -0.88 -16.99
C PHE A 401 -3.47 -0.71 -15.46
N ALA A 402 -2.97 0.46 -15.01
CA ALA A 402 -3.04 0.85 -13.61
C ALA A 402 -4.50 0.96 -13.14
N LEU A 403 -4.78 0.48 -11.93
CA LEU A 403 -6.11 0.57 -11.32
C LEU A 403 -6.30 1.84 -10.49
N ILE A 404 -5.18 2.49 -10.17
CA ILE A 404 -5.06 3.70 -9.38
C ILE A 404 -4.25 4.66 -10.25
N PRO A 405 -4.69 5.92 -10.45
CA PRO A 405 -3.90 6.90 -11.18
C PRO A 405 -2.59 7.20 -10.46
N ALA A 406 -1.59 7.64 -11.21
CA ALA A 406 -0.35 8.15 -10.64
C ALA A 406 -0.62 9.37 -9.74
N GLU A 407 0.29 9.57 -8.79
CA GLU A 407 0.18 10.67 -7.84
C GLU A 407 0.16 12.03 -8.57
N LYS A 408 1.01 12.19 -9.59
CA LYS A 408 1.07 13.38 -10.44
C LYS A 408 -0.31 13.78 -10.98
N ASP A 409 -1.06 12.82 -11.52
CA ASP A 409 -2.37 13.08 -12.12
C ASP A 409 -3.41 13.45 -11.05
N ARG A 410 -3.34 12.83 -9.87
CA ARG A 410 -4.20 13.15 -8.71
C ARG A 410 -3.90 14.53 -8.14
N LEU A 411 -2.63 14.91 -8.04
CA LEU A 411 -2.21 16.26 -7.63
C LEU A 411 -2.63 17.32 -8.66
N ALA A 412 -2.48 17.04 -9.95
CA ALA A 412 -2.95 17.93 -11.02
C ALA A 412 -4.47 18.15 -10.95
N ALA A 413 -5.25 17.10 -10.65
CA ALA A 413 -6.68 17.21 -10.42
C ALA A 413 -6.99 18.08 -9.18
N ALA A 414 -6.22 17.91 -8.08
CA ALA A 414 -6.36 18.75 -6.89
C ALA A 414 -6.04 20.21 -7.16
N HIS A 415 -4.97 20.50 -7.89
CA HIS A 415 -4.61 21.86 -8.29
C HIS A 415 -5.69 22.50 -9.17
N SER A 416 -6.26 21.73 -10.10
CA SER A 416 -7.35 22.18 -10.96
C SER A 416 -8.64 22.45 -10.18
N ALA A 417 -8.91 21.68 -9.12
CA ALA A 417 -10.08 21.89 -8.26
C ALA A 417 -9.98 23.16 -7.41
N ALA A 418 -8.77 23.61 -7.07
CA ALA A 418 -8.48 24.82 -6.31
C ALA A 418 -9.37 25.01 -5.05
N ALA A 419 -9.71 23.91 -4.37
CA ALA A 419 -10.64 23.93 -3.25
C ALA A 419 -9.97 24.47 -1.98
N VAL A 420 -10.69 25.29 -1.22
CA VAL A 420 -10.24 25.80 0.09
C VAL A 420 -10.39 24.74 1.19
N GLY A 421 -11.41 23.88 1.09
CA GLY A 421 -11.80 22.96 2.16
C GLY A 421 -12.82 23.60 3.12
N ILE A 422 -13.54 22.75 3.85
CA ILE A 422 -14.52 23.14 4.88
C ILE A 422 -14.09 22.75 6.29
N TYR A 423 -12.99 22.00 6.43
CA TYR A 423 -12.46 21.54 7.72
C TYR A 423 -10.98 21.87 7.81
N VAL A 424 -10.62 22.66 8.83
CA VAL A 424 -9.24 23.03 9.14
C VAL A 424 -8.97 22.73 10.60
N CYS A 425 -8.01 21.85 10.86
CA CYS A 425 -7.62 21.45 12.22
C CYS A 425 -6.15 21.00 12.25
N PRO A 426 -5.20 21.89 12.59
CA PRO A 426 -3.77 21.58 12.58
C PRO A 426 -3.32 20.74 13.79
N LEU A 427 -4.22 20.41 14.72
CA LEU A 427 -3.90 19.58 15.89
C LEU A 427 -3.41 18.19 15.47
N PRO A 428 -2.49 17.55 16.21
CA PRO A 428 -2.05 16.18 15.92
C PRO A 428 -3.21 15.19 15.95
N ALA A 429 -3.25 14.21 15.04
CA ALA A 429 -4.34 13.23 15.00
C ALA A 429 -4.40 12.33 16.26
N THR A 430 -3.28 12.19 16.98
CA THR A 430 -3.20 11.48 18.27
C THR A 430 -4.18 12.01 19.31
N ILE A 431 -4.63 13.27 19.19
CA ILE A 431 -5.62 13.88 20.06
C ILE A 431 -6.99 13.16 20.05
N LEU A 432 -7.31 12.42 18.98
CA LEU A 432 -8.56 11.67 18.86
C LEU A 432 -8.64 10.47 19.82
N PHE A 433 -7.52 10.11 20.43
CA PHE A 433 -7.39 8.97 21.33
C PHE A 433 -7.33 9.46 22.78
N LYS A 434 -7.95 8.71 23.69
CA LYS A 434 -7.95 9.04 25.13
C LYS A 434 -6.53 8.98 25.70
N ASP A 435 -5.86 7.84 25.46
CA ASP A 435 -4.47 7.56 25.84
C ASP A 435 -3.78 6.88 24.65
N PHE A 436 -3.25 7.71 23.75
CA PHE A 436 -2.61 7.23 22.53
C PHE A 436 -1.36 6.39 22.84
N ASP A 437 -0.54 6.82 23.79
CA ASP A 437 0.74 6.19 24.08
C ASP A 437 0.58 4.82 24.74
N ALA A 438 -0.38 4.65 25.67
CA ALA A 438 -0.66 3.33 26.22
C ALA A 438 -1.17 2.35 25.15
N LEU A 439 -2.05 2.81 24.25
CA LEU A 439 -2.55 2.01 23.14
C LEU A 439 -1.42 1.67 22.15
N ALA A 440 -0.56 2.63 21.83
CA ALA A 440 0.58 2.47 20.94
C ALA A 440 1.58 1.43 21.45
N LYS A 441 1.90 1.44 22.75
CA LYS A 441 2.79 0.44 23.36
C LYS A 441 2.24 -0.97 23.29
N ASP A 442 0.94 -1.12 23.53
CA ASP A 442 0.26 -2.42 23.46
C ASP A 442 0.23 -2.98 22.03
N ILE A 443 -0.11 -2.14 21.05
CA ILE A 443 -0.09 -2.52 19.62
C ILE A 443 1.33 -2.77 19.12
N THR A 444 2.32 -2.04 19.61
CA THR A 444 3.75 -2.27 19.31
C THR A 444 4.17 -3.68 19.73
N TRP A 445 3.77 -4.13 20.92
CA TRP A 445 4.03 -5.49 21.36
C TRP A 445 3.37 -6.54 20.45
N ASP A 446 2.09 -6.33 20.10
CA ASP A 446 1.39 -7.23 19.18
C ASP A 446 2.03 -7.28 17.78
N TYR A 447 2.56 -6.15 17.30
CA TYR A 447 3.30 -6.07 16.04
C TYR A 447 4.58 -6.92 16.10
N TYR A 448 5.39 -6.80 17.16
CA TYR A 448 6.61 -7.60 17.30
C TYR A 448 6.34 -9.10 17.34
N LEU A 449 5.30 -9.53 18.06
CA LEU A 449 4.93 -10.94 18.13
C LEU A 449 4.61 -11.54 16.75
N VAL A 450 4.13 -10.73 15.82
CA VAL A 450 3.81 -11.17 14.46
C VAL A 450 5.02 -11.10 13.54
N GLU A 451 5.73 -9.96 13.54
CA GLU A 451 6.77 -9.69 12.53
C GLU A 451 8.13 -10.29 12.88
N LEU A 452 8.49 -10.37 14.16
CA LEU A 452 9.82 -10.84 14.59
C LEU A 452 9.81 -12.30 15.07
N GLY A 453 8.68 -12.79 15.59
CA GLY A 453 8.54 -14.16 16.09
C GLY A 453 9.39 -14.44 17.35
N PRO A 454 9.26 -15.61 17.98
CA PRO A 454 9.99 -15.94 19.21
C PRO A 454 11.49 -16.21 18.98
N PRO A 455 12.36 -15.96 19.99
CA PRO A 455 12.04 -15.52 21.36
C PRO A 455 11.93 -13.99 21.49
N LEU A 456 10.78 -13.52 22.01
CA LEU A 456 10.53 -12.10 22.35
C LEU A 456 10.16 -11.99 23.83
N GLU A 457 10.82 -11.09 24.54
CA GLU A 457 10.55 -10.81 25.95
C GLU A 457 10.38 -9.32 26.20
N ARG A 458 9.47 -8.96 27.11
CA ARG A 458 9.19 -7.54 27.42
C ARG A 458 10.39 -6.79 27.99
N ARG A 459 11.37 -7.49 28.57
CA ARG A 459 12.63 -6.87 29.06
C ARG A 459 13.52 -6.33 27.94
N PHE A 460 13.28 -6.73 26.69
CA PHE A 460 13.99 -6.19 25.53
C PHE A 460 13.45 -4.82 25.10
N LEU A 461 12.32 -4.40 25.66
CA LEU A 461 11.72 -3.12 25.35
C LEU A 461 12.41 -2.00 26.13
N HIS A 462 12.81 -0.95 25.43
CA HIS A 462 13.30 0.30 26.03
C HIS A 462 12.36 1.46 25.67
N PRO A 463 12.24 2.48 26.54
CA PRO A 463 11.48 3.68 26.22
C PRO A 463 12.03 4.37 24.96
N VAL A 464 11.14 4.85 24.10
CA VAL A 464 11.50 5.81 23.05
C VAL A 464 11.73 7.18 23.70
N VAL A 465 12.87 7.81 23.42
CA VAL A 465 13.30 9.12 23.96
C VAL A 465 12.87 10.25 23.05
#